data_AF-A0A9D1MZ19-F1
#
_entry.id   AF-A0A9D1MZ19-F1
#
_cell.length_a   1.000
_cell.length_b   1.000
_cell.length_c   1.000
_cell.angle_alpha   90.00
_cell.angle_beta   90.00
_cell.angle_gamma   90.00
#
_symmetry.space_group_name_H-M   'P 1'
#
loop_
_entity.id
_entity.type
_entity.pdbx_description
1 polymer ?
#
loop_
_entity_poly.entity_id
_entity_poly.type
_entity_poly.pdbx_seq_one_letter_code
_entity_poly.pdbx_strand_id
1 'polypeptide(L)'
;MKKTLILLLIGMIVFSMASMDSLAAKKSKKSAGSITQEDMTSMSETIDRLTRKVYANSLFSPADNASMIEIKIKLDNQMLIAPDITLAPLYYKAANLYKAREYKQEAIDCYQTILENFPDTALAPKAKQALTAMGIAVVEPNEKEGETTGQAANAPEEQTTATEQPAQPAEDTQASAQ
;
A
#
# COMPACT_ATOMS: atom_id res chain seq x y z
N MET A 1 43.51 -58.56 -1.83
CA MET A 1 42.12 -58.41 -1.34
C MET A 1 41.94 -57.28 -0.32
N LYS A 2 42.90 -56.98 0.58
CA LYS A 2 42.75 -55.87 1.56
C LYS A 2 42.79 -54.46 0.93
N LYS A 3 43.59 -54.25 -0.12
CA LYS A 3 43.72 -52.95 -0.83
C LYS A 3 42.52 -52.61 -1.73
N THR A 4 41.85 -53.63 -2.27
CA THR A 4 40.60 -53.48 -3.04
C THR A 4 39.40 -53.15 -2.16
N LEU A 5 39.39 -53.66 -0.91
CA LEU A 5 38.36 -53.33 0.07
C LEU A 5 38.43 -51.86 0.53
N ILE A 6 39.65 -51.32 0.69
CA ILE A 6 39.88 -49.93 1.11
C ILE A 6 39.44 -48.94 0.01
N LEU A 7 39.72 -49.24 -1.26
CA LEU A 7 39.28 -48.40 -2.39
C LEU A 7 37.75 -48.38 -2.54
N LEU A 8 37.06 -49.48 -2.25
CA LEU A 8 35.60 -49.56 -2.29
C LEU A 8 34.97 -48.75 -1.14
N LEU A 9 35.55 -48.82 0.05
CA LEU A 9 35.11 -48.03 1.22
C LEU A 9 35.27 -46.51 1.00
N ILE A 10 36.39 -46.08 0.41
CA ILE A 10 36.62 -44.66 0.11
C ILE A 10 35.67 -44.17 -1.00
N GLY A 11 35.42 -44.99 -2.03
CA GLY A 11 34.45 -44.66 -3.08
C GLY A 11 33.01 -44.51 -2.57
N MET A 12 32.61 -45.32 -1.59
CA MET A 12 31.27 -45.29 -1.00
C MET A 12 31.03 -44.05 -0.11
N ILE A 13 32.08 -43.56 0.57
CA ILE A 13 32.03 -42.32 1.36
C ILE A 13 31.87 -41.09 0.45
N VAL A 14 32.60 -41.04 -0.66
CA VAL A 14 32.54 -39.90 -1.61
C VAL A 14 31.21 -39.88 -2.37
N PHE A 15 30.62 -41.04 -2.69
CA PHE A 15 29.30 -41.13 -3.33
C PHE A 15 28.14 -40.67 -2.43
N SER A 16 28.29 -40.85 -1.11
CA SER A 16 27.28 -40.46 -0.11
C SER A 16 27.19 -38.94 0.10
N MET A 17 28.26 -38.18 -0.20
CA MET A 17 28.25 -36.72 -0.13
C MET A 17 27.64 -36.05 -1.37
N ALA A 18 27.60 -36.73 -2.52
CA ALA A 18 27.07 -36.17 -3.76
C ALA A 18 25.54 -36.34 -3.93
N SER A 19 24.87 -37.07 -3.03
CA SER A 19 23.44 -37.41 -3.15
C SER A 19 22.52 -36.61 -2.23
N MET A 20 23.03 -35.67 -1.43
CA MET A 20 22.21 -34.80 -0.58
C MET A 20 21.73 -33.49 -1.25
N ASP A 21 22.18 -33.16 -2.45
CA ASP A 21 21.80 -31.88 -3.10
C ASP A 21 20.58 -31.94 -4.04
N SER A 22 20.08 -33.13 -4.40
CA SER A 22 19.00 -33.22 -5.41
C SER A 22 17.57 -33.08 -4.87
N LEU A 23 17.36 -33.16 -3.55
CA LEU A 23 16.02 -33.07 -2.95
C LEU A 23 15.67 -31.69 -2.37
N ALA A 24 16.63 -30.76 -2.31
CA ALA A 24 16.41 -29.36 -1.92
C ALA A 24 16.17 -28.42 -3.12
N ALA A 25 16.48 -28.85 -4.34
CA ALA A 25 16.46 -28.00 -5.53
C ALA A 25 15.06 -27.74 -6.16
N LYS A 26 13.98 -28.32 -5.62
CA LYS A 26 12.59 -28.04 -6.08
C LYS A 26 11.87 -26.94 -5.28
N LYS A 27 12.50 -26.32 -4.27
CA LYS A 27 11.90 -25.25 -3.45
C LYS A 27 12.66 -23.92 -3.46
N SER A 28 13.68 -23.73 -4.30
CA SER A 28 14.59 -22.58 -4.20
C SER A 28 14.29 -21.39 -5.13
N LYS A 29 13.08 -21.29 -5.72
CA LYS A 29 12.68 -20.11 -6.51
C LYS A 29 11.57 -19.27 -5.86
N LYS A 30 11.42 -19.37 -4.54
CA LYS A 30 10.65 -18.41 -3.73
C LYS A 30 11.67 -17.41 -3.18
N SER A 31 11.56 -16.14 -3.57
CA SER A 31 12.54 -15.13 -3.19
C SER A 31 12.69 -15.13 -1.67
N ALA A 32 13.90 -14.93 -1.16
CA ALA A 32 14.23 -14.96 0.27
C ALA A 32 13.55 -13.86 1.12
N GLY A 33 12.47 -13.26 0.61
CA GLY A 33 11.64 -12.28 1.31
C GLY A 33 10.14 -12.36 0.99
N SER A 34 9.68 -13.23 0.10
CA SER A 34 8.24 -13.33 -0.20
C SER A 34 7.51 -14.16 0.87
N ILE A 35 6.44 -13.61 1.46
CA ILE A 35 5.60 -14.36 2.41
C ILE A 35 4.94 -15.57 1.74
N THR A 36 4.80 -16.65 2.50
CA THR A 36 4.15 -17.89 2.06
C THR A 36 2.64 -17.84 2.31
N GLN A 37 1.90 -18.78 1.71
CA GLN A 37 0.46 -18.89 1.96
C GLN A 37 0.20 -19.28 3.42
N GLU A 38 1.08 -20.10 3.99
CA GLU A 38 1.09 -20.46 5.40
C GLU A 38 1.30 -19.20 6.28
N ASP A 39 2.23 -18.32 5.91
CA ASP A 39 2.44 -17.04 6.62
C ASP A 39 1.20 -16.15 6.57
N MET A 40 0.57 -16.04 5.39
CA MET A 40 -0.67 -15.27 5.22
C MET A 40 -1.81 -15.81 6.09
N THR A 41 -1.93 -17.13 6.17
CA THR A 41 -2.92 -17.81 7.02
C THR A 41 -2.64 -17.51 8.50
N SER A 42 -1.39 -17.66 8.93
CA SER A 42 -0.97 -17.37 10.31
C SER A 42 -1.19 -15.90 10.70
N MET A 43 -0.93 -14.97 9.78
CA MET A 43 -1.23 -13.56 9.97
C MET A 43 -2.73 -13.32 10.13
N SER A 44 -3.57 -13.90 9.25
CA SER A 44 -5.03 -13.77 9.38
C SER A 44 -5.53 -14.26 10.74
N GLU A 45 -5.10 -15.45 11.17
CA GLU A 45 -5.47 -16.03 12.47
C GLU A 45 -5.01 -15.15 13.64
N THR A 46 -3.82 -14.57 13.53
CA THR A 46 -3.30 -13.64 14.53
C THR A 46 -4.13 -12.37 14.58
N ILE A 47 -4.47 -11.76 13.44
CA ILE A 47 -5.34 -10.58 13.41
C ILE A 47 -6.71 -10.91 14.03
N ASP A 48 -7.29 -12.06 13.71
CA ASP A 48 -8.60 -12.46 14.23
C ASP A 48 -8.56 -12.68 15.75
N ARG A 49 -7.48 -13.30 16.26
CA ARG A 49 -7.25 -13.45 17.71
C ARG A 49 -7.11 -12.11 18.40
N LEU A 50 -6.32 -11.19 17.85
CA LEU A 50 -6.12 -9.85 18.41
C LEU A 50 -7.40 -9.03 18.37
N THR A 51 -8.15 -9.08 17.27
CA THR A 51 -9.45 -8.41 17.12
C THR A 51 -10.44 -8.91 18.16
N ARG A 52 -10.49 -10.22 18.40
CA ARG A 52 -11.32 -10.81 19.47
C ARG A 52 -10.94 -10.28 20.84
N LYS A 53 -9.65 -10.10 21.13
CA LYS A 53 -9.18 -9.48 22.39
C LYS A 53 -9.68 -8.05 22.52
N VAL A 54 -9.65 -7.26 21.45
CA VAL A 54 -10.20 -5.89 21.46
C VAL A 54 -11.69 -5.90 21.80
N TYR A 55 -12.49 -6.72 21.11
CA TYR A 55 -13.93 -6.80 21.36
C TYR A 55 -14.29 -7.39 22.73
N ALA A 56 -13.44 -8.24 23.29
CA ALA A 56 -13.58 -8.74 24.65
C ALA A 56 -13.11 -7.74 25.72
N ASN A 57 -12.73 -6.50 25.34
CA ASN A 57 -12.11 -5.51 26.21
C ASN A 57 -10.89 -6.05 27.00
N SER A 58 -10.18 -7.01 26.40
CA SER A 58 -8.99 -7.60 27.00
C SER A 58 -7.78 -6.71 26.78
N LEU A 59 -6.96 -6.53 27.80
CA LEU A 59 -5.69 -5.81 27.68
C LEU A 59 -4.77 -6.55 26.71
N PHE A 60 -4.14 -5.82 25.79
CA PHE A 60 -3.05 -6.39 25.00
C PHE A 60 -1.80 -6.44 25.83
N SER A 61 -1.17 -7.60 25.80
CA SER A 61 0.21 -7.74 26.26
C SER A 61 1.17 -6.99 25.34
N PRO A 62 2.41 -6.73 25.79
CA PRO A 62 3.47 -6.24 24.90
C PRO A 62 3.66 -7.11 23.65
N ALA A 63 3.54 -8.43 23.79
CA ALA A 63 3.63 -9.38 22.67
C ALA A 63 2.48 -9.25 21.68
N ASP A 64 1.26 -8.97 22.15
CA ASP A 64 0.11 -8.72 21.27
C ASP A 64 0.31 -7.44 20.44
N ASN A 65 0.83 -6.38 21.06
CA ASN A 65 1.15 -5.14 20.35
C ASN A 65 2.27 -5.35 19.33
N ALA A 66 3.32 -6.08 19.70
CA ALA A 66 4.41 -6.43 18.78
C ALA A 66 3.91 -7.23 17.58
N SER A 67 3.04 -8.23 17.81
CA SER A 67 2.45 -9.04 16.75
C SER A 67 1.64 -8.21 15.75
N MET A 68 0.84 -7.25 16.25
CA MET A 68 0.05 -6.35 15.40
C MET A 68 0.96 -5.50 14.49
N ILE A 69 2.02 -4.93 15.04
CA ILE A 69 3.00 -4.11 14.29
C ILE A 69 3.75 -4.97 13.26
N GLU A 70 4.21 -6.16 13.68
CA GLU A 70 4.94 -7.08 12.81
C GLU A 70 4.12 -7.51 11.59
N ILE A 71 2.80 -7.74 11.76
CA ILE A 71 1.90 -8.04 10.65
C ILE A 71 1.93 -6.93 9.61
N LYS A 72 1.75 -5.67 10.00
CA LYS A 72 1.76 -4.55 9.04
C LYS A 72 3.09 -4.46 8.31
N ILE A 73 4.21 -4.58 9.03
CA ILE A 73 5.55 -4.58 8.42
C ILE A 73 5.68 -5.70 7.37
N LYS A 74 5.22 -6.92 7.68
CA LYS A 74 5.26 -8.05 6.74
C LYS A 74 4.39 -7.80 5.50
N LEU A 75 3.20 -7.23 5.68
CA LEU A 75 2.32 -6.87 4.58
C LEU A 75 2.96 -5.80 3.68
N ASP A 76 3.48 -4.74 4.27
CA ASP A 76 4.10 -3.63 3.54
C ASP A 76 5.35 -4.10 2.79
N ASN A 77 6.18 -4.93 3.42
CA ASN A 77 7.33 -5.54 2.75
C ASN A 77 6.90 -6.46 1.59
N GLN A 78 5.85 -7.25 1.77
CA GLN A 78 5.34 -8.08 0.68
C GLN A 78 4.80 -7.23 -0.47
N MET A 79 4.10 -6.14 -0.17
CA MET A 79 3.60 -5.21 -1.17
C MET A 79 4.74 -4.65 -2.03
N LEU A 80 5.89 -4.32 -1.42
CA LEU A 80 7.07 -3.85 -2.14
C LEU A 80 7.71 -4.93 -3.03
N ILE A 81 7.59 -6.20 -2.68
CA ILE A 81 8.20 -7.32 -3.42
C ILE A 81 7.30 -7.78 -4.57
N ALA A 82 6.04 -8.06 -4.25
CA ALA A 82 5.04 -8.54 -5.20
C ALA A 82 3.63 -8.21 -4.67
N PRO A 83 3.02 -7.11 -5.16
CA PRO A 83 1.62 -6.82 -4.93
C PRO A 83 0.76 -7.98 -5.44
N ASP A 84 -0.10 -8.52 -4.59
CA ASP A 84 -1.03 -9.58 -4.94
C ASP A 84 -2.39 -9.33 -4.29
N ILE A 85 -3.47 -9.61 -5.02
CA ILE A 85 -4.85 -9.37 -4.58
C ILE A 85 -5.20 -10.09 -3.27
N THR A 86 -4.51 -11.19 -2.96
CA THR A 86 -4.67 -11.94 -1.71
C THR A 86 -4.21 -11.17 -0.48
N LEU A 87 -3.47 -10.06 -0.64
CA LEU A 87 -3.09 -9.17 0.46
C LEU A 87 -4.24 -8.25 0.89
N ALA A 88 -5.18 -7.92 0.00
CA ALA A 88 -6.27 -6.98 0.31
C ALA A 88 -7.11 -7.40 1.54
N PRO A 89 -7.50 -8.68 1.72
CA PRO A 89 -8.18 -9.13 2.93
C PRO A 89 -7.35 -8.94 4.21
N LEU A 90 -6.03 -9.16 4.15
CA LEU A 90 -5.15 -8.98 5.31
C LEU A 90 -5.00 -7.51 5.67
N TYR A 91 -4.81 -6.62 4.69
CA TYR A 91 -4.83 -5.17 4.90
C TYR A 91 -6.15 -4.71 5.50
N TYR A 92 -7.28 -5.21 5.01
CA TYR A 92 -8.60 -4.82 5.52
C TYR A 92 -8.81 -5.27 6.98
N LYS A 93 -8.39 -6.49 7.30
CA LYS A 93 -8.41 -7.02 8.69
C LYS A 93 -7.49 -6.20 9.60
N ALA A 94 -6.26 -5.93 9.17
CA ALA A 94 -5.29 -5.13 9.92
C ALA A 94 -5.80 -3.70 10.15
N ALA A 95 -6.37 -3.06 9.13
CA ALA A 95 -6.97 -1.72 9.24
C ALA A 95 -8.07 -1.66 10.30
N ASN A 96 -8.95 -2.66 10.32
CA ASN A 96 -10.02 -2.75 11.33
C ASN A 96 -9.46 -2.96 12.74
N LEU A 97 -8.42 -3.78 12.89
CA LEU A 97 -7.74 -3.99 14.16
C LEU A 97 -7.10 -2.68 14.65
N TYR A 98 -6.33 -1.98 13.81
CA TYR A 98 -5.73 -0.69 14.16
C TYR A 98 -6.80 0.36 14.51
N LYS A 99 -7.90 0.41 13.75
CA LYS A 99 -9.02 1.33 14.03
C LYS A 99 -9.63 1.05 15.39
N ALA A 100 -9.93 -0.21 15.69
CA ALA A 100 -10.52 -0.61 16.98
C ALA A 100 -9.56 -0.38 18.16
N ARG A 101 -8.28 -0.15 17.87
CA ARG A 101 -7.22 0.15 18.82
C ARG A 101 -6.88 1.64 18.89
N GLU A 102 -7.63 2.49 18.21
CA GLU A 102 -7.41 3.95 18.11
C GLU A 102 -6.07 4.36 17.46
N TYR A 103 -5.39 3.43 16.78
CA TYR A 103 -4.24 3.72 15.93
C TYR A 103 -4.75 4.21 14.56
N LYS A 104 -5.20 5.47 14.54
CA LYS A 104 -5.94 6.03 13.41
C LYS A 104 -5.10 6.09 12.13
N GLN A 105 -3.84 6.50 12.22
CA GLN A 105 -3.00 6.66 11.04
C GLN A 105 -2.72 5.31 10.38
N GLU A 106 -2.37 4.30 11.17
CA GLU A 106 -2.07 2.95 10.68
C GLU A 106 -3.32 2.32 10.04
N ALA A 107 -4.51 2.59 10.59
CA ALA A 107 -5.76 2.15 9.98
C ALA A 107 -6.00 2.84 8.63
N ILE A 108 -5.76 4.15 8.53
CA ILE A 108 -5.88 4.93 7.30
C ILE A 108 -4.93 4.38 6.24
N ASP A 109 -3.65 4.23 6.58
CA ASP A 109 -2.63 3.70 5.67
C ASP A 109 -3.06 2.34 5.11
N CYS A 110 -3.51 1.42 5.96
CA CYS A 110 -3.95 0.10 5.51
C CYS A 110 -5.16 0.15 4.57
N TYR A 111 -6.13 1.05 4.81
CA TYR A 111 -7.27 1.21 3.91
C TYR A 111 -6.87 1.88 2.59
N GLN A 112 -6.00 2.88 2.62
CA GLN A 112 -5.49 3.56 1.43
C GLN A 112 -4.72 2.59 0.54
N THR A 113 -3.88 1.72 1.12
CA THR A 113 -3.18 0.67 0.38
C THR A 113 -4.15 -0.21 -0.43
N ILE A 114 -5.35 -0.50 0.08
CA ILE A 114 -6.37 -1.27 -0.66
C ILE A 114 -6.89 -0.48 -1.86
N LEU A 115 -7.16 0.82 -1.69
CA LEU A 115 -7.67 1.66 -2.78
C LEU A 115 -6.62 1.88 -3.88
N GLU A 116 -5.36 2.03 -3.48
CA GLU A 116 -4.25 2.33 -4.40
C GLU A 116 -3.78 1.11 -5.17
N ASN A 117 -3.74 -0.06 -4.53
CA ASN A 117 -3.14 -1.26 -5.11
C ASN A 117 -4.17 -2.31 -5.55
N PHE A 118 -5.37 -2.27 -4.96
CA PHE A 118 -6.40 -3.29 -5.18
C PHE A 118 -7.80 -2.70 -5.48
N PRO A 119 -7.92 -1.70 -6.39
CA PRO A 119 -9.17 -0.97 -6.63
C PRO A 119 -10.31 -1.86 -7.13
N ASP A 120 -10.01 -2.94 -7.85
CA ASP A 120 -11.01 -3.84 -8.44
C ASP A 120 -11.55 -4.88 -7.45
N THR A 121 -11.07 -4.88 -6.20
CA THR A 121 -11.56 -5.81 -5.19
C THR A 121 -12.89 -5.37 -4.61
N ALA A 122 -13.69 -6.34 -4.16
CA ALA A 122 -14.89 -6.08 -3.36
C ALA A 122 -14.58 -5.39 -2.00
N LEU A 123 -13.31 -5.23 -1.64
CA LEU A 123 -12.86 -4.54 -0.43
C LEU A 123 -12.59 -3.06 -0.66
N ALA A 124 -12.26 -2.63 -1.87
CA ALA A 124 -12.05 -1.22 -2.19
C ALA A 124 -13.23 -0.31 -1.77
N PRO A 125 -14.50 -0.59 -2.16
CA PRO A 125 -15.62 0.24 -1.71
C PRO A 125 -15.79 0.25 -0.18
N LYS A 126 -15.46 -0.85 0.50
CA LYS A 126 -15.51 -0.93 1.97
C LYS A 126 -14.40 -0.12 2.63
N ALA A 127 -13.19 -0.14 2.06
CA ALA A 127 -12.06 0.68 2.51
C ALA A 127 -12.37 2.18 2.35
N LYS A 128 -12.93 2.58 1.20
CA LYS A 128 -13.40 3.95 0.95
C LYS A 128 -14.44 4.39 1.99
N GLN A 129 -15.43 3.54 2.26
CA GLN A 129 -16.44 3.83 3.28
C GLN A 129 -15.82 3.99 4.67
N ALA A 130 -14.88 3.12 5.04
CA ALA A 130 -14.20 3.19 6.32
C ALA A 130 -13.39 4.48 6.46
N LEU A 131 -12.63 4.87 5.43
CA LEU A 131 -11.89 6.14 5.39
C LEU A 131 -12.82 7.35 5.52
N THR A 132 -13.94 7.35 4.78
CA THR A 132 -14.94 8.42 4.86
C THR A 132 -15.54 8.52 6.27
N ALA A 133 -15.87 7.39 6.89
CA ALA A 133 -16.37 7.34 8.27
C ALA A 133 -15.32 7.79 9.30
N MET A 134 -14.03 7.72 8.95
CA MET A 134 -12.92 8.26 9.75
C MET A 134 -12.65 9.74 9.46
N GLY A 135 -13.42 10.39 8.58
CA GLY A 135 -13.27 11.80 8.22
C GLY A 135 -12.21 12.06 7.15
N ILE A 136 -11.73 11.03 6.45
CA ILE A 136 -10.74 11.16 5.38
C ILE A 136 -11.46 11.31 4.05
N ALA A 137 -11.18 12.42 3.36
CA ALA A 137 -11.67 12.63 1.99
C ALA A 137 -10.94 11.69 1.03
N VAL A 138 -11.69 10.79 0.39
CA VAL A 138 -11.16 9.90 -0.65
C VAL A 138 -11.52 10.50 -2.00
N VAL A 139 -10.54 11.10 -2.68
CA VAL A 139 -10.69 11.58 -4.05
C VAL A 139 -10.57 10.38 -4.97
N GLU A 140 -11.64 10.07 -5.71
CA GLU A 140 -11.54 9.10 -6.80
C GLU A 140 -10.65 9.70 -7.89
N PRO A 141 -9.66 8.97 -8.42
CA PRO A 141 -8.98 9.42 -9.62
C PRO A 141 -10.05 9.46 -10.72
N ASN A 142 -10.49 10.68 -11.06
CA ASN A 142 -11.52 10.95 -12.05
C ASN A 142 -11.36 10.01 -13.24
N GLU A 143 -12.47 9.37 -13.59
CA GLU A 143 -12.67 8.78 -14.90
C GLU A 143 -12.13 9.76 -15.93
N LYS A 144 -11.28 9.28 -16.84
CA LYS A 144 -10.81 10.08 -17.96
C LYS A 144 -12.04 10.63 -18.67
N GLU A 145 -12.27 11.93 -18.56
CA GLU A 145 -13.19 12.67 -19.42
C GLU A 145 -12.68 12.51 -20.86
N GLY A 146 -13.18 11.48 -21.52
CA GLY A 146 -13.19 11.40 -22.96
C GLY A 146 -14.49 12.02 -23.45
N GLU A 147 -14.48 13.31 -23.76
CA GLU A 147 -15.35 13.92 -24.78
C GLU A 147 -15.02 15.41 -24.96
N THR A 148 -14.17 15.72 -25.95
CA THR A 148 -14.42 16.89 -26.82
C THR A 148 -14.09 16.50 -28.26
N THR A 149 -15.08 15.89 -28.91
CA THR A 149 -15.20 15.93 -30.37
C THR A 149 -15.46 17.38 -30.80
N GLY A 150 -14.65 17.85 -31.76
CA GLY A 150 -15.02 18.66 -32.91
C GLY A 150 -15.97 19.87 -32.80
N GLN A 151 -15.51 20.96 -33.43
CA GLN A 151 -16.25 22.09 -33.99
C GLN A 151 -16.72 23.22 -33.06
N ALA A 152 -16.00 24.36 -33.09
CA ALA A 152 -16.33 25.55 -33.88
C ALA A 152 -15.32 26.68 -33.52
N ALA A 153 -14.40 27.08 -34.39
CA ALA A 153 -14.60 28.07 -35.46
C ALA A 153 -15.12 29.43 -34.99
N ASN A 154 -14.23 30.31 -34.53
CA ASN A 154 -13.96 31.66 -35.09
C ASN A 154 -13.24 32.54 -34.06
N ALA A 155 -11.99 32.88 -34.37
CA ALA A 155 -11.36 34.10 -33.86
C ALA A 155 -11.61 35.22 -34.87
N PRO A 156 -11.73 36.48 -34.41
CA PRO A 156 -11.25 37.60 -35.19
C PRO A 156 -10.08 38.27 -34.47
N GLU A 157 -8.92 38.24 -35.12
CA GLU A 157 -7.80 39.14 -34.84
C GLU A 157 -8.03 40.51 -35.49
N GLU A 158 -7.65 41.55 -34.74
CA GLU A 158 -7.11 42.87 -35.14
C GLU A 158 -7.89 43.81 -36.10
N GLN A 159 -8.06 45.09 -35.74
CA GLN A 159 -7.05 46.16 -35.97
C GLN A 159 -7.55 47.57 -35.57
N THR A 160 -6.71 48.27 -34.80
CA THR A 160 -6.35 49.72 -34.80
C THR A 160 -7.38 50.83 -35.10
N THR A 161 -7.40 51.86 -34.25
CA THR A 161 -6.98 53.24 -34.63
C THR A 161 -6.72 54.10 -33.39
N ALA A 162 -5.72 54.97 -33.51
CA ALA A 162 -5.13 55.81 -32.48
C ALA A 162 -5.69 57.24 -32.51
N THR A 163 -5.73 57.90 -31.34
CA THR A 163 -5.65 59.36 -31.04
C THR A 163 -5.96 59.50 -29.55
N GLU A 164 -5.39 60.33 -28.68
CA GLU A 164 -4.40 61.42 -28.71
C GLU A 164 -3.97 61.66 -27.23
N GLN A 165 -2.90 62.43 -27.02
CA GLN A 165 -2.05 62.50 -25.81
C GLN A 165 -2.55 63.53 -24.73
N PRO A 166 -1.75 63.92 -23.71
CA PRO A 166 -1.88 63.59 -22.28
C PRO A 166 -2.33 64.77 -21.37
N ALA A 167 -2.70 64.51 -20.11
CA ALA A 167 -2.70 65.55 -19.07
C ALA A 167 -2.42 64.97 -17.66
N GLN A 168 -1.63 65.74 -16.91
CA GLN A 168 -0.85 65.44 -15.70
C GLN A 168 -1.65 65.10 -14.42
N PRO A 169 -0.98 64.50 -13.41
CA PRO A 169 -1.38 64.55 -12.01
C PRO A 169 -0.55 65.56 -11.20
N ALA A 170 -1.20 66.37 -10.37
CA ALA A 170 -0.70 67.12 -9.20
C ALA A 170 -1.81 68.11 -8.79
N GLU A 171 -2.07 68.55 -7.57
CA GLU A 171 -1.62 68.30 -6.19
C GLU A 171 -2.67 69.04 -5.31
N ASP A 172 -2.80 68.64 -4.05
CA ASP A 172 -3.24 69.39 -2.85
C ASP A 172 -4.30 70.50 -2.92
N THR A 173 -5.25 70.46 -1.97
CA THR A 173 -5.43 71.51 -0.94
C THR A 173 -6.48 71.08 0.10
N GLN A 174 -6.06 71.07 1.37
CA GLN A 174 -6.90 71.07 2.56
C GLN A 174 -7.74 72.36 2.65
N ALA A 175 -9.00 72.31 3.10
CA ALA A 175 -9.57 73.38 3.94
C ALA A 175 -10.89 72.95 4.60
N SER A 176 -10.88 73.00 5.93
CA SER A 176 -12.04 73.07 6.82
C SER A 176 -12.91 74.29 6.52
N ALA A 177 -14.22 74.21 6.78
CA ALA A 177 -14.96 75.14 7.65
C ALA A 177 -16.48 74.95 7.56
N GLN A 178 -17.08 74.83 8.76
CA GLN A 178 -18.46 75.12 9.19
C GLN A 178 -19.57 74.14 8.84
#